data_AF-A0A7R9H9A5-F1
#
_entry.id   AF-A0A7R9H9A5-F1
#
_cell.length_a   1.000
_cell.length_b   1.000
_cell.length_c   1.000
_cell.angle_alpha   90.00
_cell.angle_beta   90.00
_cell.angle_gamma   90.00
#
_symmetry.space_group_name_H-M   'P 1'
#
loop_
_entity.id
_entity.type
_entity.pdbx_description
1 polymer ?
#
loop_
_entity_poly.entity_id
_entity_poly.type
_entity_poly.pdbx_seq_one_letter_code
_entity_poly.pdbx_strand_id
1 'polypeptide(L)'
;MSEAVKRYKSFNSNIPLSSRIVRDTSLNLLMTSCLIPETIDHLVGYAIELSEHLLGDTVNKLLHLCYYLGYTPSHSDEFLVASSECYTQLYNFARKDKDKERMQGLSLLHSALALCFFYKLPEPLVKFIFRVDFLERMDAEISQCYSKVRQVKRNTHD
;
A
#
# COMPACT_ATOMS: atom_id res chain seq x y z
N MET A 1 16.54 13.12 -19.94
CA MET A 1 16.29 12.25 -18.77
C MET A 1 16.66 13.05 -17.52
N SER A 2 15.73 13.29 -16.58
CA SER A 2 15.99 14.16 -15.43
C SER A 2 17.02 13.54 -14.48
N GLU A 3 17.75 14.38 -13.74
CA GLU A 3 18.76 13.95 -12.75
C GLU A 3 18.15 13.04 -11.67
N ALA A 4 16.89 13.26 -11.32
CA ALA A 4 16.14 12.41 -10.39
C ALA A 4 15.99 10.97 -10.89
N VAL A 5 15.69 10.77 -12.18
CA VAL A 5 15.56 9.42 -12.77
C VAL A 5 16.90 8.67 -12.74
N LYS A 6 18.02 9.37 -12.99
CA LYS A 6 19.35 8.76 -12.89
C LYS A 6 19.66 8.27 -11.47
N ARG A 7 19.31 9.06 -10.45
CA ARG A 7 19.50 8.68 -9.04
C ARG A 7 18.73 7.42 -8.67
N TYR A 8 17.47 7.31 -9.08
CA TYR A 8 16.68 6.10 -8.83
C TYR A 8 17.19 4.88 -9.59
N LYS A 9 17.71 5.04 -10.81
CA LYS A 9 18.37 3.93 -11.51
C LYS A 9 19.64 3.43 -10.81
N SER A 10 20.38 4.32 -10.15
CA SER A 10 21.55 3.95 -9.33
C SER A 10 21.21 3.43 -7.92
N PHE A 11 19.93 3.39 -7.55
CA PHE A 11 19.46 3.00 -6.22
C PHE A 11 19.71 1.52 -5.88
N ASN A 12 20.06 0.69 -6.87
CA ASN A 12 20.01 -0.77 -6.80
C ASN A 12 21.19 -1.50 -6.16
N SER A 13 22.19 -0.82 -5.57
CA SER A 13 23.40 -1.57 -5.16
C SER A 13 24.12 -1.16 -3.88
N ASN A 14 23.78 -0.06 -3.21
CA ASN A 14 24.58 0.39 -2.05
C ASN A 14 23.78 0.99 -0.87
N ILE A 15 22.46 1.05 -0.93
CA ILE A 15 21.65 1.66 0.14
C ILE A 15 20.87 0.56 0.87
N PRO A 16 21.14 0.31 2.17
CA PRO A 16 20.33 -0.64 2.93
C PRO A 16 18.89 -0.13 2.98
N LEU A 17 17.97 -0.97 2.52
CA LEU A 17 16.55 -0.64 2.51
C LEU A 17 15.96 -0.66 3.92
N SER A 18 15.02 0.24 4.14
CA SER A 18 14.20 0.31 5.35
C SER A 18 12.76 0.63 4.98
N SER A 19 11.79 0.32 5.83
CA SER A 19 10.37 0.63 5.59
C SER A 19 10.13 2.11 5.28
N ARG A 20 10.93 3.02 5.86
CA ARG A 20 10.87 4.46 5.55
C ARG A 20 11.29 4.73 4.11
N ILE A 21 12.42 4.17 3.68
CA ILE A 21 12.93 4.35 2.32
C ILE A 21 11.94 3.76 1.31
N VAL A 22 11.40 2.56 1.57
CA VAL A 22 10.38 1.93 0.72
C VAL A 22 9.18 2.85 0.54
N ARG A 23 8.66 3.39 1.64
CA ARG A 23 7.53 4.32 1.61
C ARG A 23 7.86 5.58 0.80
N ASP A 24 8.96 6.23 1.11
CA ASP A 24 9.29 7.54 0.54
C ASP A 24 9.62 7.40 -0.95
N THR A 25 10.34 6.34 -1.35
CA THR A 25 10.60 6.02 -2.77
C THR A 25 9.30 5.68 -3.50
N SER A 26 8.43 4.82 -2.93
CA SER A 26 7.14 4.48 -3.56
C SER A 26 6.27 5.72 -3.76
N LEU A 27 6.21 6.61 -2.77
CA LEU A 27 5.46 7.87 -2.86
C LEU A 27 6.00 8.77 -3.97
N ASN A 28 7.33 8.91 -4.07
CA ASN A 28 7.95 9.73 -5.10
C ASN A 28 7.66 9.19 -6.51
N LEU A 29 7.76 7.87 -6.72
CA LEU A 29 7.45 7.23 -8.00
C LEU A 29 5.96 7.38 -8.35
N LEU A 30 5.06 7.21 -7.39
CA LEU A 30 3.62 7.44 -7.56
C LEU A 30 3.31 8.90 -7.96
N MET A 31 3.80 9.87 -7.18
CA MET A 31 3.51 11.30 -7.38
C MET A 31 4.08 11.85 -8.69
N THR A 32 5.17 11.25 -9.19
CA THR A 32 5.79 11.64 -10.45
C THR A 32 5.30 10.79 -11.63
N SER A 33 4.42 9.81 -11.40
CA SER A 33 3.99 8.81 -12.37
C SER A 33 5.17 8.19 -13.13
N CYS A 34 6.28 7.94 -12.41
CA CYS A 34 7.54 7.53 -13.00
C CYS A 34 7.77 6.03 -12.78
N LEU A 35 7.79 5.28 -13.88
CA LEU A 35 8.13 3.86 -13.87
C LEU A 35 9.65 3.67 -14.00
N ILE A 36 10.25 3.10 -12.96
CA ILE A 36 11.66 2.66 -12.95
C ILE A 36 11.66 1.19 -12.51
N PRO A 37 11.55 0.24 -13.46
CA PRO A 37 11.35 -1.18 -13.18
C PRO A 37 12.35 -1.75 -12.18
N GLU A 38 13.63 -1.41 -12.35
CA GLU A 38 14.72 -1.95 -11.55
C GLU A 38 14.61 -1.51 -10.08
N THR A 39 14.14 -0.28 -9.84
CA THR A 39 13.87 0.22 -8.48
C THR A 39 12.67 -0.48 -7.87
N ILE A 40 11.59 -0.67 -8.63
CA ILE A 40 10.38 -1.34 -8.12
C ILE A 40 10.69 -2.79 -7.77
N ASP A 41 11.41 -3.51 -8.64
CA ASP A 41 11.86 -4.87 -8.38
C ASP A 41 12.71 -4.97 -7.11
N HIS A 42 13.60 -3.99 -6.88
CA HIS A 42 14.42 -3.96 -5.67
C HIS A 42 13.58 -3.76 -4.39
N LEU A 43 12.58 -2.86 -4.43
CA LEU A 43 11.66 -2.65 -3.31
C LEU A 43 10.78 -3.88 -3.04
N VAL A 44 10.36 -4.58 -4.10
CA VAL A 44 9.58 -5.81 -4.02
C VAL A 44 10.42 -6.95 -3.46
N GLY A 45 11.68 -7.09 -3.89
CA GLY A 45 12.61 -8.06 -3.33
C GLY A 45 12.78 -7.90 -1.82
N TYR A 46 12.97 -6.66 -1.35
CA TYR A 46 13.01 -6.36 0.09
C TYR A 46 11.73 -6.76 0.84
N ALA A 47 10.56 -6.57 0.23
CA ALA A 47 9.30 -6.99 0.83
C ALA A 47 9.20 -8.52 0.95
N ILE A 48 9.65 -9.26 -0.06
CA ILE A 48 9.68 -10.73 -0.05
C ILE A 48 10.63 -11.23 1.05
N GLU A 49 11.85 -10.70 1.13
CA GLU A 49 12.85 -11.08 2.13
C GLU A 49 12.37 -10.88 3.57
N LEU A 50 11.54 -9.86 3.81
CA LEU A 50 11.01 -9.53 5.13
C LEU A 50 9.54 -9.92 5.28
N SER A 51 9.07 -10.90 4.51
CA SER A 51 7.65 -11.26 4.43
C SER A 51 7.01 -11.60 5.79
N GLU A 52 7.74 -12.24 6.70
CA GLU A 52 7.29 -12.55 8.07
C GLU A 52 7.07 -11.31 8.96
N HIS A 53 7.65 -10.17 8.59
CA HIS A 53 7.60 -8.92 9.34
C HIS A 53 6.97 -7.78 8.53
N LEU A 54 6.36 -8.09 7.38
CA LEU A 54 5.72 -7.12 6.52
C LEU A 54 4.54 -6.46 7.25
N LEU A 55 4.61 -5.14 7.34
CA LEU A 55 3.45 -4.34 7.73
C LEU A 55 2.54 -4.16 6.52
N GLY A 56 1.23 -4.37 6.70
CA GLY A 56 0.26 -4.21 5.61
C GLY A 56 0.26 -2.82 4.97
N ASP A 57 0.74 -1.78 5.69
CA ASP A 57 0.92 -0.44 5.14
C ASP A 57 2.06 -0.33 4.11
N THR A 58 3.12 -1.13 4.28
CA THR A 58 4.22 -1.26 3.31
C THR A 58 3.76 -2.05 2.09
N VAL A 59 3.08 -3.18 2.34
CA VAL A 59 2.51 -4.03 1.29
C VAL A 59 1.54 -3.24 0.42
N ASN A 60 0.63 -2.49 1.03
CA ASN A 60 -0.31 -1.63 0.32
C ASN A 60 0.39 -0.65 -0.62
N LYS A 61 1.46 0.02 -0.18
CA LYS A 61 2.17 1.00 -1.00
C LYS A 61 2.79 0.38 -2.23
N LEU A 62 3.41 -0.79 -2.08
CA LEU A 62 4.04 -1.50 -3.17
C LEU A 62 3.00 -2.09 -4.14
N LEU A 63 1.94 -2.71 -3.63
CA LEU A 63 0.82 -3.18 -4.44
C LEU A 63 0.18 -2.03 -5.23
N HIS A 64 -0.11 -0.92 -4.55
CA HIS A 64 -0.71 0.24 -5.18
C HIS A 64 0.22 0.89 -6.20
N LEU A 65 1.53 0.95 -5.93
CA LEU A 65 2.54 1.41 -6.88
C LEU A 65 2.55 0.56 -8.16
N CYS A 66 2.60 -0.77 -8.00
CA CYS A 66 2.58 -1.71 -9.13
C CYS A 66 1.29 -1.57 -9.95
N TYR A 67 0.14 -1.54 -9.27
CA TYR A 67 -1.16 -1.31 -9.90
C TYR A 67 -1.24 0.03 -10.64
N TYR A 68 -0.85 1.12 -9.98
CA TYR A 68 -0.98 2.48 -10.51
C TYR A 68 -0.07 2.72 -11.71
N LEU A 69 1.15 2.18 -11.69
CA LEU A 69 2.09 2.29 -12.81
C LEU A 69 1.91 1.20 -13.87
N GLY A 70 0.96 0.27 -13.67
CA GLY A 70 0.71 -0.84 -14.60
C GLY A 70 1.92 -1.77 -14.77
N TYR A 71 2.71 -1.94 -13.72
CA TYR A 71 3.94 -2.73 -13.75
C TYR A 71 3.81 -4.02 -12.95
N THR A 72 4.26 -5.12 -13.55
CA THR A 72 4.36 -6.44 -12.90
C THR A 72 5.82 -6.70 -12.56
N PRO A 73 6.18 -6.77 -11.26
CA PRO A 73 7.55 -7.06 -10.83
C PRO A 73 8.05 -8.44 -11.27
N SER A 74 9.36 -8.60 -11.38
CA SER A 74 10.01 -9.85 -11.77
C SER A 74 9.68 -11.03 -10.83
N HIS A 75 9.53 -10.76 -9.53
CA HIS A 75 9.13 -11.73 -8.51
C HIS A 75 7.66 -11.53 -8.07
N SER A 76 6.77 -11.18 -9.00
CA SER A 76 5.38 -10.84 -8.69
C SER A 76 4.63 -11.97 -7.98
N ASP A 77 4.83 -13.23 -8.37
CA ASP A 77 4.09 -14.34 -7.77
C ASP A 77 4.42 -14.52 -6.29
N GLU A 78 5.71 -14.51 -5.93
CA GLU A 78 6.19 -14.58 -4.55
C GLU A 78 5.68 -13.40 -3.73
N PHE A 79 5.77 -12.18 -4.29
CA PHE A 79 5.29 -10.98 -3.65
C PHE A 79 3.78 -10.98 -3.42
N LEU A 80 2.99 -11.45 -4.39
CA LEU A 80 1.53 -11.50 -4.31
C LEU A 80 1.07 -12.57 -3.31
N VAL A 81 1.78 -13.69 -3.21
CA VAL A 81 1.54 -14.70 -2.15
C VAL A 81 1.81 -14.09 -0.78
N ALA A 82 2.99 -13.51 -0.55
CA ALA A 82 3.34 -12.85 0.71
C ALA A 82 2.34 -11.74 1.08
N SER A 83 1.91 -10.96 0.10
CA SER A 83 0.89 -9.91 0.27
C SER A 83 -0.45 -10.49 0.72
N SER A 84 -0.90 -11.55 0.06
CA SER A 84 -2.18 -12.22 0.37
C SER A 84 -2.18 -12.85 1.76
N GLU A 85 -1.06 -13.44 2.16
CA GLU A 85 -0.85 -13.98 3.51
C GLU A 85 -0.86 -12.87 4.56
N CYS A 86 -0.18 -11.75 4.31
CA CYS A 86 -0.18 -10.57 5.19
C CYS A 86 -1.61 -10.08 5.47
N TYR A 87 -2.46 -9.92 4.45
CA TYR A 87 -3.86 -9.49 4.65
C TYR A 87 -4.72 -10.57 5.30
N THR A 88 -4.45 -11.85 5.04
CA THR A 88 -5.14 -12.96 5.73
C THR A 88 -4.83 -12.95 7.23
N GLN A 89 -3.58 -12.71 7.61
CA GLN A 89 -3.18 -12.56 9.00
C GLN A 89 -3.85 -11.33 9.63
N LEU A 90 -3.83 -10.18 8.95
CA LEU A 90 -4.50 -8.95 9.41
C LEU A 90 -5.99 -9.17 9.67
N TYR A 91 -6.68 -9.84 8.75
CA TYR A 91 -8.08 -10.23 8.94
C TYR A 91 -8.30 -11.09 10.19
N ASN A 92 -7.47 -12.11 10.38
CA ASN A 92 -7.56 -13.01 11.53
C ASN A 92 -7.30 -12.27 12.85
N PHE A 93 -6.38 -11.30 12.87
CA PHE A 93 -6.15 -10.42 14.03
C PHE A 93 -7.34 -9.51 14.30
N ALA A 94 -7.84 -8.79 13.29
CA ALA A 94 -9.01 -7.89 13.41
C ALA A 94 -10.27 -8.63 13.87
N ARG A 95 -10.43 -9.91 13.47
CA ARG A 95 -11.54 -10.76 13.94
C ARG A 95 -11.42 -11.11 15.43
N LYS A 96 -10.20 -11.36 15.93
CA LYS A 96 -9.95 -11.72 17.33
C LYS A 96 -9.96 -10.51 18.26
N ASP A 97 -9.49 -9.37 17.77
CA ASP A 97 -9.28 -8.16 18.55
C ASP A 97 -9.59 -6.94 17.67
N LYS A 98 -10.82 -6.42 17.80
CA LYS A 98 -11.32 -5.33 16.96
C LYS A 98 -10.50 -4.03 17.12
N ASP A 99 -9.82 -3.85 18.25
CA ASP A 99 -9.06 -2.63 18.56
C ASP A 99 -7.62 -2.64 18.00
N LYS A 100 -7.16 -3.77 17.46
CA LYS A 100 -5.80 -3.92 16.91
C LYS A 100 -5.72 -3.78 15.40
N GLU A 101 -6.84 -3.53 14.74
CA GLU A 101 -6.82 -3.22 13.32
C GLU A 101 -6.27 -1.79 13.09
N ARG A 102 -5.04 -1.69 12.58
CA ARG A 102 -4.31 -0.41 12.47
C ARG A 102 -4.29 0.19 11.06
N MET A 103 -4.80 -0.50 10.05
CA MET A 103 -4.79 0.00 8.67
C MET A 103 -6.03 0.82 8.37
N GLN A 104 -5.85 2.00 7.77
CA GLN A 104 -6.95 2.84 7.26
C GLN A 104 -7.75 2.11 6.18
N GLY A 105 -9.07 2.36 6.12
CA GLY A 105 -9.95 1.68 5.18
C GLY A 105 -9.57 1.93 3.72
N LEU A 106 -9.15 3.15 3.38
CA LEU A 106 -8.64 3.48 2.03
C LEU A 106 -7.45 2.62 1.62
N SER A 107 -6.49 2.41 2.54
CA SER A 107 -5.33 1.56 2.27
C SER A 107 -5.74 0.11 2.00
N LEU A 108 -6.72 -0.41 2.72
CA LEU A 108 -7.25 -1.75 2.48
C LEU A 108 -7.96 -1.86 1.13
N LEU A 109 -8.73 -0.86 0.75
CA LEU A 109 -9.39 -0.81 -0.56
C LEU A 109 -8.39 -0.72 -1.71
N HIS A 110 -7.33 0.08 -1.59
CA HIS A 110 -6.24 0.12 -2.59
C HIS A 110 -5.56 -1.23 -2.75
N SER A 111 -5.30 -1.90 -1.63
CA SER A 111 -4.68 -3.24 -1.62
C SER A 111 -5.59 -4.28 -2.27
N ALA A 112 -6.89 -4.26 -1.93
CA ALA A 112 -7.88 -5.14 -2.52
C ALA A 112 -8.02 -4.91 -4.03
N LEU A 113 -8.03 -3.65 -4.48
CA LEU A 113 -8.09 -3.30 -5.90
C LEU A 113 -6.85 -3.80 -6.66
N ALA A 114 -5.65 -3.58 -6.11
CA ALA A 114 -4.41 -4.06 -6.71
C ALA A 114 -4.36 -5.59 -6.77
N LEU A 115 -4.70 -6.29 -5.69
CA LEU A 115 -4.75 -7.76 -5.69
C LEU A 115 -5.82 -8.31 -6.64
N CYS A 116 -6.95 -7.60 -6.80
CA CYS A 116 -7.97 -7.95 -7.79
C CYS A 116 -7.43 -7.81 -9.21
N PHE A 117 -6.72 -6.72 -9.52
CA PHE A 117 -6.06 -6.52 -10.81
C PHE A 117 -5.07 -7.64 -11.14
N PHE A 118 -4.32 -8.12 -10.16
CA PHE A 118 -3.39 -9.25 -10.33
C PHE A 118 -4.03 -10.64 -10.20
N TYR A 119 -5.36 -10.74 -10.07
CA TYR A 119 -6.09 -12.01 -9.89
C TYR A 119 -5.64 -12.83 -8.66
N LYS A 120 -5.22 -12.15 -7.59
CA LYS A 120 -4.74 -12.77 -6.33
C LYS A 120 -5.49 -12.24 -5.09
N LEU A 121 -6.70 -11.72 -5.25
CA LEU A 121 -7.49 -11.20 -4.12
C LEU A 121 -7.90 -12.35 -3.18
N PRO A 122 -7.44 -12.38 -1.91
CA PRO A 122 -7.77 -13.47 -1.00
C PRO A 122 -9.21 -13.34 -0.47
N GLU A 123 -9.93 -14.46 -0.41
CA GLU A 123 -11.31 -14.52 0.09
C GLU A 123 -11.50 -13.90 1.50
N PRO A 124 -10.58 -14.08 2.47
CA PRO A 124 -10.65 -13.38 3.75
C PRO A 124 -10.73 -11.86 3.62
N LEU A 125 -9.98 -11.26 2.69
CA LEU A 125 -10.00 -9.82 2.46
C LEU A 125 -11.32 -9.36 1.84
N VAL A 126 -11.88 -10.14 0.91
CA VAL A 126 -13.23 -9.89 0.36
C VAL A 126 -14.27 -9.88 1.49
N LYS A 127 -14.27 -10.94 2.30
CA LYS A 127 -15.17 -11.05 3.46
C LYS A 127 -14.95 -9.93 4.46
N PHE A 128 -13.78 -9.32 4.49
CA PHE A 128 -13.47 -8.23 5.40
C PHE A 128 -14.04 -6.89 4.93
N ILE A 129 -13.70 -6.48 3.71
CA ILE A 129 -14.04 -5.15 3.16
C ILE A 129 -15.55 -4.98 2.90
N PHE A 130 -16.32 -6.07 2.86
CA PHE A 130 -17.78 -6.04 2.70
C PHE A 130 -18.55 -6.25 4.02
N ARG A 131 -17.89 -6.16 5.19
CA ARG A 131 -18.59 -6.19 6.48
C ARG A 131 -19.26 -4.86 6.79
N VAL A 132 -20.41 -4.92 7.45
CA VAL A 132 -21.11 -3.74 7.97
C VAL A 132 -20.18 -2.91 8.86
N ASP A 133 -19.49 -3.53 9.83
CA ASP A 133 -18.50 -2.85 10.69
C ASP A 133 -17.44 -2.07 9.90
N PHE A 134 -16.98 -2.62 8.77
CA PHE A 134 -15.98 -1.97 7.93
C PHE A 134 -16.58 -0.80 7.15
N LEU A 135 -17.80 -0.96 6.62
CA LEU A 135 -18.51 0.10 5.89
C LEU A 135 -18.86 1.29 6.80
N GLU A 136 -19.36 1.02 8.02
CA GLU A 136 -19.62 2.07 9.01
C GLU A 136 -18.34 2.84 9.39
N ARG A 137 -17.22 2.11 9.51
CA ARG A 137 -15.91 2.72 9.73
C ARG A 137 -15.47 3.58 8.54
N MET A 138 -15.68 3.12 7.31
CA MET A 138 -15.41 3.90 6.10
C MET A 138 -16.22 5.20 6.09
N ASP A 139 -17.52 5.14 6.43
CA ASP A 139 -18.37 6.33 6.54
C ASP A 139 -17.83 7.33 7.57
N ALA A 140 -17.34 6.83 8.72
CA ALA A 140 -16.70 7.66 9.73
C ALA A 140 -15.38 8.29 9.22
N GLU A 141 -14.51 7.52 8.56
CA GLU A 141 -13.26 8.01 7.97
C GLU A 141 -13.54 9.10 6.91
N ILE A 142 -14.51 8.86 6.02
CA ILE A 142 -14.94 9.81 4.99
C ILE A 142 -15.49 11.10 5.61
N SER A 143 -16.36 10.97 6.61
CA SER A 143 -16.94 12.12 7.31
C SER A 143 -15.88 13.00 7.98
N GLN A 144 -14.85 12.39 8.57
CA GLN A 144 -13.70 13.10 9.15
C GLN A 144 -12.83 13.81 8.11
N CYS A 145 -12.68 13.25 6.91
CA CYS A 145 -11.98 13.95 5.82
C CYS A 145 -12.70 15.23 5.40
N TYR A 146 -14.03 15.19 5.26
CA TYR A 146 -14.82 16.35 4.85
C TYR A 146 -14.92 17.43 5.94
N SER A 147 -14.92 17.07 7.22
CA SER A 147 -14.94 18.06 8.31
C SER A 147 -13.68 18.92 8.33
N LYS A 148 -12.50 18.33 8.07
CA LYS A 148 -11.22 19.05 7.94
C LYS A 148 -11.24 20.04 6.77
N VAL A 149 -11.78 19.63 5.61
CA VAL A 149 -11.90 20.53 4.44
C VAL A 149 -12.84 21.72 4.73
N ARG A 150 -13.93 21.50 5.48
CA ARG A 150 -14.82 22.59 5.91
C ARG A 150 -14.15 23.56 6.88
N GLN A 151 -13.29 23.08 7.77
CA GLN A 151 -12.53 23.95 8.69
C GLN A 151 -11.50 24.81 7.95
N VAL A 152 -10.76 24.25 6.99
CA VAL A 152 -9.78 25.01 6.19
C VAL A 152 -10.45 26.15 5.42
N LYS A 153 -11.64 25.93 4.84
CA LYS A 153 -12.39 26.98 4.12
C LYS A 153 -12.90 28.12 5.02
N ARG A 154 -13.10 27.87 6.32
CA ARG A 154 -13.49 28.93 7.27
C ARG A 154 -12.30 29.81 7.65
N ASN A 155 -11.12 29.22 7.84
CA ASN A 155 -9.92 29.96 8.27
C ASN A 155 -9.22 30.74 7.13
N THR A 156 -9.68 30.60 5.87
CA THR A 156 -9.19 31.38 4.71
C THR A 156 -10.10 32.55 4.35
N HIS A 157 -11.14 32.81 5.15
CA HIS A 157 -12.07 33.93 4.97
C HIS A 157 -12.03 34.95 6.14
N ASP A 158 -11.04 34.81 7.03
CA ASP A 158 -10.63 35.83 8.00
C ASP A 158 -9.25 36.38 7.61
#